data_AF-A0A535JZB5-F1
#
_entry.id   AF-A0A535JZB5-F1
#
_cell.length_a   1.000
_cell.length_b   1.000
_cell.length_c   1.000
_cell.angle_alpha   90.00
_cell.angle_beta   90.00
_cell.angle_gamma   90.00
#
_symmetry.space_group_name_H-M   'P 1'
#
loop_
_entity.id
_entity.type
_entity.pdbx_description
1 polymer ?
#
loop_
_entity_poly.entity_id
_entity_poly.type
_entity_poly.pdbx_seq_one_letter_code
_entity_poly.pdbx_strand_id
1 'polypeptide(L)' 'MSRHLGLDVGGTNLKWAVVERDREPRLLKTGRLPTDTAGGEQSVVRQLLVVARTVFSDIEGIESVGVGMPGVLD' A
#
# COMPACT_ATOMS: atom_id res chain seq x y z
N MET A 1 17.91 8.50 5.12
CA MET A 1 16.54 8.64 4.58
C MET A 1 16.02 7.25 4.31
N SER A 2 14.84 6.91 4.84
CA SER A 2 14.22 5.60 4.68
C SER A 2 12.95 5.72 3.84
N ARG A 3 12.60 4.71 3.05
CA ARG A 3 11.36 4.72 2.25
C ARG A 3 10.40 3.66 2.76
N HIS A 4 9.13 4.03 2.81
CA HIS A 4 8.07 3.19 3.35
C HIS A 4 6.87 3.19 2.42
N LEU A 5 6.30 2.03 2.18
CA LEU A 5 5.05 1.87 1.44
C LEU A 5 3.88 1.79 2.42
N GLY A 6 2.91 2.69 2.31
CA GLY A 6 1.61 2.58 2.97
C GLY A 6 0.56 2.02 2.01
N LEU A 7 -0.20 1.04 2.48
CA LEU A 7 -1.38 0.49 1.83
C LEU A 7 -2.60 0.75 2.73
N ASP A 8 -3.60 1.47 2.22
CA ASP A 8 -4.83 1.81 2.92
C ASP A 8 -6.01 1.14 2.22
N VAL A 9 -6.46 0.03 2.81
CA VAL A 9 -7.56 -0.78 2.28
C VAL A 9 -8.88 -0.17 2.76
N GLY A 10 -9.72 0.24 1.82
CA GLY A 10 -11.10 0.62 2.08
C GLY A 10 -12.08 -0.35 1.42
N GLY A 11 -13.36 -0.29 1.79
CA GLY A 11 -14.39 -1.10 1.14
C GLY A 11 -14.62 -0.77 -0.34
N THR A 12 -14.30 0.46 -0.75
CA THR A 12 -14.47 0.92 -2.14
C THR A 12 -13.15 1.10 -2.86
N ASN A 13 -12.12 1.58 -2.17
CA ASN A 13 -10.84 1.91 -2.79
C ASN A 13 -9.68 1.41 -1.93
N LEU A 14 -8.69 0.83 -2.61
CA LEU A 14 -7.34 0.67 -2.11
C LEU A 14 -6.53 1.90 -2.50
N LYS A 15 -5.98 2.59 -1.51
CA LYS A 15 -5.02 3.69 -1.74
C LYS A 15 -3.64 3.23 -1.33
N TRP A 16 -2.62 3.78 -1.98
CA TRP A 16 -1.25 3.51 -1.59
C TRP A 16 -0.37 4.76 -1.76
N ALA A 17 0.69 4.82 -0.98
CA ALA A 17 1.64 5.91 -0.98
C ALA A 17 3.04 5.40 -0.62
N VAL A 18 4.06 5.90 -1.31
CA VAL A 18 5.45 5.76 -0.87
C VAL A 18 5.86 7.07 -0.21
N VAL A 19 6.30 6.96 1.03
CA VAL A 19 6.77 8.09 1.83
C VAL A 19 8.26 7.91 2.11
N GLU A 20 9.04 8.94 1.82
CA GLU A 20 10.42 9.05 2.27
C GLU A 20 10.44 9.76 3.62
N ARG A 21 11.05 9.13 4.61
CA ARG A 21 11.16 9.65 5.96
C ARG A 21 12.57 10.14 6.23
N ASP A 22 12.62 11.42 6.59
CA ASP A 22 13.78 12.08 7.19
C ASP A 22 13.26 13.02 8.31
N ARG A 23 13.70 14.28 8.39
CA ARG A 23 13.15 15.27 9.35
C ARG A 23 11.69 15.61 9.06
N GLU A 24 11.31 15.72 7.79
CA GLU A 24 9.94 15.94 7.35
C GLU A 24 9.54 14.84 6.34
N PRO A 25 8.42 14.13 6.53
CA PRO A 25 7.98 13.10 5.60
C PRO A 25 7.63 13.68 4.22
N ARG A 26 8.15 13.08 3.16
CA ARG A 26 7.88 13.49 1.77
C ARG A 26 7.15 12.39 1.01
N LEU A 27 6.05 12.74 0.33
CA LEU A 27 5.36 11.83 -0.58
C LEU A 27 6.16 11.68 -1.88
N LEU A 28 6.59 10.46 -2.21
CA LEU A 28 7.31 10.16 -3.44
C LEU A 28 6.39 9.75 -4.58
N LYS A 29 5.41 8.89 -4.28
CA LYS A 29 4.47 8.35 -5.27
C LYS A 29 3.18 7.93 -4.56
N THR A 30 2.05 7.99 -5.27
CA THR A 30 0.77 7.51 -4.75
C THR A 30 -0.09 6.97 -5.88
N GLY A 31 -1.07 6.16 -5.53
CA GLY A 31 -2.10 5.70 -6.44
C GLY A 31 -3.35 5.26 -5.70
N ARG A 32 -4.39 5.01 -6.49
CA ARG A 32 -5.68 4.53 -6.02
C ARG A 32 -6.27 3.58 -7.05
N LEU A 33 -6.85 2.49 -6.56
CA LEU A 33 -7.54 1.48 -7.34
C LEU A 33 -8.88 1.16 -6.65
N PRO A 34 -9.94 0.78 -7.39
CA PRO A 34 -11.10 0.14 -6.78
C PRO A 34 -10.66 -1.12 -6.02
N THR A 35 -11.19 -1.34 -4.82
CA THR A 35 -10.88 -2.56 -4.05
C THR A 35 -11.49 -3.78 -4.73
N ASP A 36 -10.69 -4.82 -4.97
CA ASP A 36 -11.20 -6.08 -5.52
C ASP A 36 -11.85 -6.93 -4.42
N THR A 37 -13.15 -6.73 -4.22
CA THR A 37 -13.96 -7.52 -3.29
C THR A 37 -14.68 -8.70 -3.95
N ALA A 38 -14.54 -8.87 -5.27
CA ALA A 38 -15.31 -9.85 -6.04
C ALA A 38 -15.01 -11.30 -5.64
N GLY A 39 -13.76 -11.58 -5.24
CA GLY A 39 -13.32 -12.87 -4.71
C GLY A 39 -13.17 -12.93 -3.19
N GLY A 40 -13.83 -12.02 -2.46
CA GLY A 40 -13.67 -11.88 -1.01
C GLY A 40 -12.27 -11.44 -0.59
N GLU A 41 -11.90 -11.77 0.65
CA GLU A 41 -10.62 -11.38 1.27
C GLU A 41 -9.39 -11.78 0.45
N GLN A 42 -9.41 -12.96 -0.19
CA GLN A 42 -8.28 -13.47 -0.96
C GLN A 42 -8.00 -12.64 -2.20
N SER A 43 -9.04 -12.05 -2.79
CA SER A 43 -8.89 -11.11 -3.90
C SER A 43 -8.22 -9.81 -3.45
N VAL A 44 -8.61 -9.28 -2.29
CA VAL A 44 -7.97 -8.10 -1.69
C VAL A 44 -6.50 -8.37 -1.40
N VAL A 45 -6.17 -9.52 -0.79
CA VAL A 45 -4.77 -9.92 -0.51
C VAL A 45 -3.95 -9.99 -1.80
N ARG A 46 -4.47 -10.63 -2.86
CA ARG A 46 -3.80 -10.67 -4.17
C ARG A 46 -3.59 -9.27 -4.74
N GLN A 47 -4.58 -8.39 -4.62
CA GLN A 47 -4.49 -7.01 -5.09
C GLN A 47 -3.37 -6.25 -4.35
N LEU A 48 -3.25 -6.40 -3.03
CA LEU A 48 -2.18 -5.79 -2.24
C LEU A 48 -0.80 -6.27 -2.68
N LEU A 49 -0.65 -7.57 -2.94
CA LEU A 49 0.60 -8.16 -3.44
C LEU A 49 0.98 -7.60 -4.81
N VAL A 50 0.01 -7.41 -5.71
CA VAL A 50 0.24 -6.80 -7.02
C VAL A 50 0.72 -5.36 -6.86
N VAL A 51 0.05 -4.55 -6.05
CA VAL A 51 0.45 -3.15 -5.80
C VAL A 51 1.86 -3.08 -5.20
N ALA A 52 2.15 -3.89 -4.17
CA ALA A 52 3.46 -3.89 -3.53
C ALA A 52 4.58 -4.27 -4.51
N ARG A 53 4.37 -5.31 -5.33
CA ARG A 53 5.35 -5.73 -6.36
C ARG A 53 5.62 -4.65 -7.39
N THR A 54 4.58 -3.99 -7.89
CA THR A 54 4.72 -2.87 -8.84
C THR A 54 5.48 -1.71 -8.21
N VAL A 55 5.23 -1.41 -6.93
CA VAL A 55 5.98 -0.36 -6.22
C VAL A 55 7.45 -0.76 -6.05
N PHE A 56 7.73 -2.01 -5.67
CA PHE A 56 9.10 -2.49 -5.47
C PHE A 56 9.91 -2.57 -6.77
N SER A 57 9.27 -2.81 -7.92
CA SER A 57 9.94 -2.73 -9.22
C SER A 57 10.27 -1.30 -9.63
N ASP A 58 9.49 -0.33 -9.18
CA ASP A 58 9.62 1.07 -9.57
C ASP A 58 10.48 1.90 -8.61
N ILE A 59 10.54 1.51 -7.33
CA ILE A 59 11.18 2.28 -6.26
C ILE A 59 12.08 1.36 -5.44
N GLU A 60 13.38 1.61 -5.55
CA GLU A 60 14.38 0.93 -4.75
C GLU A 60 14.39 1.41 -3.29
N GLY A 61 14.81 0.53 -2.37
CA GLY A 61 15.07 0.89 -0.98
C GLY A 61 13.83 1.09 -0.12
N ILE A 62 12.70 0.46 -0.43
CA ILE A 62 11.58 0.36 0.51
C ILE A 62 12.01 -0.52 1.69
N GLU A 63 12.05 0.05 2.89
CA GLU A 63 12.47 -0.62 4.12
C GLU A 63 11.31 -1.28 4.86
N SER A 64 10.08 -0.76 4.71
CA SER A 64 8.91 -1.34 5.34
C SER A 64 7.61 -1.10 4.57
N VAL A 65 6.63 -1.94 4.86
CA VAL A 65 5.26 -1.82 4.37
C VAL A 65 4.31 -1.71 5.57
N GLY A 66 3.49 -0.66 5.60
CA GLY A 66 2.37 -0.53 6.53
C GLY A 66 1.06 -0.84 5.82
N VAL A 67 0.18 -1.61 6.46
CA VAL A 67 -1.14 -1.94 5.93
C VAL A 67 -2.21 -1.49 6.92
N GLY A 68 -3.05 -0.55 6.50
CA GLY A 68 -4.29 -0.19 7.18
C GLY A 68 -5.45 -0.99 6.61
N MET A 69 -6.20 -1.67 7.48
CA MET A 69 -7.36 -2.47 7.12
C MET A 69 -8.63 -1.87 7.75
N PRO A 70 -9.79 -1.90 7.07
CA PRO A 70 -11.03 -1.41 7.61
C PRO A 70 -11.69 -2.54 8.41
N GLY A 71 -11.24 -2.75 9.64
CA GLY A 71 -11.75 -3.82 10.48
C GLY A 71 -10.88 -4.12 11.69
N VAL A 72 -11.31 -5.11 12.47
CA VAL A 72 -10.52 -5.68 13.55
C VAL A 72 -9.36 -6.48 12.98
N LEU A 73 -8.21 -6.34 13.62
CA LEU A 73 -7.02 -7.17 13.41
C LEU A 73 -6.97 -8.16 14.56
N ASP A 74 -6.73 -9.42 14.22
CA ASP A 74 -6.53 -10.52 15.18
C ASP A 74 -5.08 -10.55 15.69
#